data_AF-S4AWW9-F1
#
_entry.id   AF-S4AWW9-F1
#
_cell.length_a   1.000
_cell.length_b   1.000
_cell.length_c   1.000
_cell.angle_alpha   90.00
_cell.angle_beta   90.00
_cell.angle_gamma   90.00
#
_symmetry.space_group_name_H-M   'P 1'
#
loop_
_entity.id
_entity.type
_entity.pdbx_description
1 polymer ?
#
loop_
_entity_poly.entity_id
_entity_poly.type
_entity_poly.pdbx_seq_one_letter_code
_entity_poly.pdbx_strand_id
1 'polypeptide(L)'
;MGGGPGTTPSAYGELKVSQAELAKIGEHASGLFDRLSDKARVSIPSSRKAAGDLTQQGFALGSGLQHVAKRWEEQLNSLRDACAHISNHMRVTKKLHQDDEDYIRRQLSRIDVLDAGFDERGGKPGEKNPVYLPPPSEKKDD
;
A
#
# COMPACT_ATOMS: atom_id res chain seq x y z
N MET A 1 -29.46 -12.80 36.64
CA MET A 1 -29.79 -12.58 35.22
C MET A 1 -28.52 -12.72 34.42
N GLY A 2 -28.43 -13.76 33.59
CA GLY A 2 -27.21 -14.15 32.89
C GLY A 2 -26.98 -13.33 31.63
N GLY A 3 -25.78 -12.78 31.48
CA GLY A 3 -25.29 -12.26 30.21
C GLY A 3 -24.98 -13.42 29.28
N GLY A 4 -25.75 -13.55 28.20
CA GLY A 4 -25.47 -14.52 27.16
C GLY A 4 -24.12 -14.21 26.50
N PRO A 5 -23.30 -15.22 26.19
CA PRO A 5 -22.06 -15.01 25.47
C PRO A 5 -22.40 -14.47 24.08
N GLY A 6 -21.96 -13.24 23.80
CA GLY A 6 -22.00 -12.67 22.47
C GLY A 6 -21.29 -13.63 21.51
N THR A 7 -22.01 -14.10 20.51
CA THR A 7 -21.48 -15.00 19.48
C THR A 7 -20.41 -14.24 18.70
N THR A 8 -19.14 -14.48 19.04
CA THR A 8 -18.02 -14.08 18.17
C THR A 8 -18.11 -14.92 16.90
N PRO A 9 -18.16 -14.32 15.70
CA PRO A 9 -18.17 -15.07 14.45
C PRO A 9 -16.97 -16.02 14.42
N SER A 10 -17.20 -17.32 14.16
CA SER A 10 -16.16 -18.36 14.20
C SER A 10 -15.17 -18.28 13.04
N ALA A 11 -15.38 -17.38 12.08
CA ALA A 11 -14.47 -17.11 10.99
C ALA A 11 -14.69 -15.67 10.50
N TYR A 12 -13.67 -14.83 10.63
CA TYR A 12 -13.54 -13.67 9.75
C TYR A 12 -13.25 -14.24 8.36
N GLY A 13 -14.10 -13.95 7.37
CA GLY A 13 -13.83 -14.36 5.99
C GLY A 13 -12.42 -13.92 5.60
N GLU A 14 -11.64 -14.84 5.03
CA GLU A 14 -10.23 -14.59 4.71
C GLU A 14 -10.15 -13.59 3.55
N LEU A 15 -10.01 -12.30 3.86
CA LEU A 15 -9.83 -11.24 2.86
C LEU A 15 -8.39 -11.27 2.35
N LYS A 16 -8.13 -12.15 1.37
CA LYS A 16 -6.86 -12.17 0.63
C LYS A 16 -6.93 -11.19 -0.54
N VAL A 17 -5.99 -10.24 -0.59
CA VAL A 17 -5.80 -9.33 -1.73
C VAL A 17 -4.33 -9.35 -2.13
N SER A 18 -4.05 -9.43 -3.42
CA SER A 18 -2.68 -9.38 -3.94
C SER A 18 -2.19 -7.93 -4.13
N GLN A 19 -0.86 -7.73 -4.09
CA GLN A 19 -0.25 -6.43 -4.41
C GLN A 19 -0.60 -5.94 -5.83
N ALA A 20 -0.80 -6.86 -6.77
CA ALA A 20 -1.21 -6.52 -8.13
C ALA A 20 -2.63 -5.95 -8.17
N GLU A 21 -3.55 -6.48 -7.36
CA GLU A 21 -4.92 -5.96 -7.25
C GLU A 21 -4.95 -4.59 -6.55
N LEU A 22 -4.17 -4.40 -5.48
CA LEU A 22 -4.03 -3.09 -4.84
C LEU A 22 -3.45 -2.04 -5.80
N ALA A 23 -2.48 -2.42 -6.63
CA ALA A 23 -1.93 -1.53 -7.65
C ALA A 23 -2.99 -1.12 -8.69
N LYS A 24 -3.82 -2.06 -9.15
CA LYS A 24 -4.94 -1.77 -10.07
C LYS A 24 -5.95 -0.82 -9.45
N ILE A 25 -6.29 -0.99 -8.16
CA ILE A 25 -7.17 -0.05 -7.44
C ILE A 25 -6.57 1.37 -7.44
N GLY A 26 -5.27 1.49 -7.18
CA GLY A 26 -4.57 2.77 -7.24
C GLY A 26 -4.61 3.42 -8.63
N GLU A 27 -4.39 2.64 -9.69
CA GLU A 27 -4.52 3.11 -11.09
C GLU A 27 -5.93 3.57 -11.41
N HIS A 28 -6.95 2.79 -11.06
CA HIS A 28 -8.35 3.16 -11.28
C HIS A 28 -8.73 4.45 -10.55
N ALA A 29 -8.27 4.61 -9.31
CA ALA A 29 -8.48 5.84 -8.53
C ALA A 29 -7.81 7.05 -9.20
N SER A 30 -6.56 6.89 -9.68
CA SER A 30 -5.87 7.94 -10.44
C SER A 30 -6.62 8.30 -11.73
N GLY A 31 -7.03 7.30 -12.52
CA GLY A 31 -7.78 7.54 -13.76
C GLY A 31 -9.14 8.20 -13.50
N LEU A 32 -9.79 7.91 -12.38
CA LEU A 32 -11.01 8.60 -11.98
C LEU A 32 -10.74 10.05 -11.60
N PHE A 33 -9.67 10.33 -10.86
CA PHE A 33 -9.21 11.69 -10.55
C PHE A 33 -9.01 12.52 -11.83
N ASP A 34 -8.32 11.98 -12.83
CA ASP A 34 -8.05 12.67 -14.10
C ASP A 34 -9.36 12.95 -14.84
N ARG A 35 -10.22 11.93 -15.00
CA ARG A 35 -11.53 12.10 -15.67
C ARG A 35 -12.42 13.13 -14.98
N LEU A 36 -12.45 13.17 -13.66
CA LEU A 36 -13.19 14.16 -12.88
C LEU A 36 -12.61 15.56 -13.09
N SER A 37 -11.29 15.69 -13.15
CA SER A 37 -10.59 16.95 -13.43
C SER A 37 -10.95 17.50 -14.81
N ASP A 38 -10.95 16.62 -15.82
CA ASP A 38 -11.08 17.01 -17.22
C ASP A 38 -12.53 17.20 -17.66
N LYS A 39 -13.46 16.38 -17.15
CA LYS A 39 -14.84 16.33 -17.65
C LYS A 39 -15.83 17.04 -16.74
N ALA A 40 -15.71 16.88 -15.43
CA ALA A 40 -16.70 17.39 -14.49
C ALA A 40 -16.45 18.85 -14.09
N ARG A 41 -15.19 19.33 -14.19
CA ARG A 41 -14.82 20.69 -13.79
C ARG A 41 -15.13 21.75 -14.85
N VAL A 42 -15.21 21.34 -16.12
CA VAL A 42 -15.42 22.23 -17.28
C VAL A 42 -16.77 22.96 -17.23
N SER A 43 -17.77 22.40 -16.55
CA SER A 43 -19.09 23.03 -16.42
C SER A 43 -19.13 24.20 -15.42
N ILE A 44 -18.12 24.35 -14.54
CA ILE A 44 -18.15 25.35 -13.46
C ILE A 44 -18.07 26.78 -14.00
N PRO A 45 -17.11 27.15 -14.87
CA PRO A 45 -17.02 28.52 -15.39
C PRO A 45 -18.27 28.94 -16.16
N SER A 46 -18.81 28.06 -17.01
CA SER A 46 -20.02 28.35 -17.80
C SER A 46 -21.25 28.48 -16.91
N SER A 47 -21.40 27.62 -15.89
CA SER A 47 -22.53 27.69 -14.96
C SER A 47 -22.51 28.95 -14.10
N ARG A 48 -21.32 29.37 -13.63
CA ARG A 48 -21.15 30.62 -12.87
C ARG A 48 -21.42 31.85 -13.74
N LYS A 49 -20.96 31.84 -14.99
CA LYS A 49 -21.26 32.93 -15.94
C LYS A 49 -22.77 33.04 -16.19
N ALA A 50 -23.43 31.93 -16.52
CA ALA A 50 -24.87 31.91 -16.74
C ALA A 50 -25.66 32.38 -15.50
N ALA A 51 -25.22 31.98 -14.30
CA ALA A 51 -25.81 32.45 -13.04
C ALA A 51 -25.72 33.98 -12.90
N GLY A 52 -24.53 34.55 -13.15
CA GLY A 52 -24.30 35.99 -13.14
C GLY A 52 -25.15 36.74 -14.17
N ASP A 53 -25.18 36.25 -15.41
CA ASP A 53 -25.96 36.86 -16.49
C ASP A 53 -27.47 36.85 -16.17
N LEU A 54 -27.99 35.76 -15.59
CA LEU A 54 -29.38 35.66 -15.14
C LEU A 54 -29.69 36.63 -14.00
N THR A 55 -28.78 36.76 -13.02
CA THR A 55 -28.92 37.72 -11.92
C THR A 55 -28.94 39.16 -12.43
N GLN A 56 -28.04 39.52 -13.36
CA GLN A 56 -28.01 40.87 -13.95
C GLN A 56 -29.28 41.22 -14.72
N GLN A 57 -29.91 40.22 -15.35
CA GLN A 57 -31.20 40.37 -16.02
C GLN A 57 -32.40 40.39 -15.06
N GLY A 58 -32.19 40.29 -13.74
CA GLY A 58 -33.25 40.33 -12.74
C GLY A 58 -33.96 39.00 -12.49
N PHE A 59 -33.46 37.88 -13.04
CA PHE A 59 -34.04 36.57 -12.81
C PHE A 59 -33.61 36.00 -11.45
N ALA A 60 -34.60 35.64 -10.62
CA ALA A 60 -34.38 34.98 -9.33
C ALA A 60 -33.63 33.64 -9.45
N LEU A 61 -33.71 32.97 -10.62
CA LEU A 61 -33.01 31.73 -10.90
C LEU A 61 -31.48 31.86 -10.82
N GLY A 62 -30.92 33.05 -11.04
CA GLY A 62 -29.48 33.25 -11.03
C GLY A 62 -28.82 32.89 -9.69
N SER A 63 -29.42 33.26 -8.55
CA SER A 63 -28.88 32.92 -7.22
C SER A 63 -28.97 31.42 -6.94
N GLY A 64 -30.04 30.76 -7.38
CA GLY A 64 -30.20 29.31 -7.29
C GLY A 64 -29.14 28.56 -8.11
N LEU A 65 -28.90 28.98 -9.35
CA LEU A 65 -27.88 28.39 -10.21
C LEU A 65 -26.46 28.60 -9.63
N GLN A 66 -26.18 29.77 -9.07
CA GLN A 66 -24.92 30.06 -8.39
C GLN A 66 -24.69 29.10 -7.21
N HIS A 67 -25.72 28.87 -6.39
CA HIS A 67 -25.65 27.96 -5.26
C HIS A 67 -25.35 26.52 -5.70
N VAL A 68 -26.06 26.03 -6.72
CA VAL A 68 -25.84 24.68 -7.28
C VAL A 68 -24.44 24.54 -7.87
N ALA A 69 -23.96 25.54 -8.63
CA ALA A 69 -22.62 25.51 -9.20
C ALA A 69 -21.53 25.44 -8.12
N LYS A 70 -21.69 26.19 -7.02
CA LYS A 70 -20.79 26.12 -5.86
C LYS A 70 -20.81 24.73 -5.21
N ARG A 71 -22.02 24.20 -4.95
CA ARG A 71 -22.18 22.87 -4.32
C ARG A 71 -21.58 21.76 -5.18
N TRP A 72 -21.75 21.83 -6.50
CA TRP A 72 -21.13 20.90 -7.45
C TRP A 72 -19.61 20.91 -7.34
N GLU A 73 -18.99 22.09 -7.33
CA GLU A 73 -17.54 22.21 -7.21
C GLU A 73 -17.01 21.64 -5.89
N GLU A 74 -17.69 21.91 -4.78
CA GLU A 74 -17.32 21.36 -3.47
C GLU A 74 -17.36 19.82 -3.45
N GLN A 75 -18.40 19.22 -4.02
CA GLN A 75 -18.50 17.75 -4.09
C GLN A 75 -17.51 17.15 -5.07
N LEU A 76 -17.29 17.80 -6.21
CA LEU A 76 -16.29 17.37 -7.16
C LEU A 76 -14.89 17.35 -6.54
N ASN A 77 -14.54 18.40 -5.79
CA ASN A 77 -13.25 18.48 -5.10
C ASN A 77 -13.12 17.40 -4.03
N SER A 78 -14.14 17.21 -3.19
CA SER A 78 -14.13 16.16 -2.16
C SER A 78 -13.93 14.75 -2.76
N LEU A 79 -14.61 14.44 -3.86
CA LEU A 79 -14.46 13.15 -4.54
C LEU A 79 -13.06 12.99 -5.17
N ARG A 80 -12.54 14.05 -5.79
CA ARG A 80 -11.18 14.06 -6.36
C ARG A 80 -10.13 13.86 -5.28
N ASP A 81 -10.22 14.58 -4.17
CA ASP A 81 -9.28 14.44 -3.05
C ASP A 81 -9.29 13.03 -2.48
N ALA A 82 -10.48 12.41 -2.36
CA ALA A 82 -10.59 11.01 -1.95
C ALA A 82 -9.90 10.06 -2.95
N CYS A 83 -10.07 10.27 -4.26
CA CYS A 83 -9.41 9.46 -5.29
C CYS A 83 -7.88 9.59 -5.22
N ALA A 84 -7.38 10.82 -5.06
CA ALA A 84 -5.95 11.10 -4.88
C ALA A 84 -5.39 10.47 -3.60
N HIS A 85 -6.17 10.50 -2.52
CA HIS A 85 -5.77 9.88 -1.26
C HIS A 85 -5.67 8.36 -1.39
N ILE A 86 -6.65 7.71 -2.02
CA ILE A 86 -6.64 6.26 -2.29
C ILE A 86 -5.43 5.87 -3.15
N SER A 87 -5.21 6.59 -4.26
CA SER A 87 -4.11 6.26 -5.18
C SER A 87 -2.75 6.45 -4.51
N ASN A 88 -2.57 7.51 -3.73
CA ASN A 88 -1.36 7.72 -2.95
C ASN A 88 -1.16 6.64 -1.88
N HIS A 89 -2.22 6.27 -1.15
CA HIS A 89 -2.15 5.24 -0.12
C HIS A 89 -1.72 3.89 -0.71
N MET A 90 -2.33 3.45 -1.81
CA MET A 90 -1.96 2.21 -2.49
C MET A 90 -0.50 2.21 -2.97
N ARG A 91 -0.01 3.35 -3.48
CA ARG A 91 1.39 3.51 -3.89
C ARG A 91 2.37 3.39 -2.70
N VAL A 92 2.03 4.00 -1.57
CA VAL A 92 2.85 3.93 -0.35
C VAL A 92 2.89 2.51 0.21
N THR A 93 1.74 1.86 0.37
CA THR A 93 1.64 0.47 0.85
C THR A 93 2.45 -0.48 -0.03
N LYS A 94 2.33 -0.35 -1.37
CA LYS A 94 3.12 -1.15 -2.30
C LYS A 94 4.63 -0.96 -2.11
N LYS A 95 5.08 0.28 -1.97
CA LYS A 95 6.51 0.59 -1.77
C LYS A 95 7.04 -0.01 -0.48
N LEU A 96 6.32 0.17 0.65
CA LEU A 96 6.74 -0.35 1.95
C LEU A 96 6.88 -1.87 1.93
N HIS A 97 5.89 -2.58 1.37
CA HIS A 97 5.99 -4.05 1.29
C HIS A 97 7.08 -4.53 0.34
N GLN A 98 7.38 -3.81 -0.75
CA GLN A 98 8.51 -4.16 -1.61
C GLN A 98 9.84 -4.04 -0.87
N ASP A 99 10.03 -2.96 -0.10
CA ASP A 99 11.26 -2.75 0.68
C ASP A 99 11.43 -3.84 1.77
N ASP A 100 10.33 -4.26 2.42
CA ASP A 100 10.32 -5.34 3.41
C ASP A 100 10.64 -6.71 2.78
N GLU A 101 10.04 -7.04 1.62
CA GLU A 101 10.32 -8.28 0.89
C GLU A 101 11.78 -8.36 0.46
N ASP A 102 12.36 -7.25 0.02
CA ASP A 102 13.79 -7.17 -0.32
C ASP A 102 14.67 -7.32 0.92
N TYR A 103 14.27 -6.78 2.07
CA TYR A 103 14.97 -6.97 3.33
C TYR A 103 14.96 -8.44 3.78
N ILE A 104 13.78 -9.08 3.78
CA ILE A 104 13.62 -10.50 4.13
C ILE A 104 14.45 -11.37 3.19
N ARG A 105 14.36 -11.15 1.87
CA ARG A 105 15.15 -11.89 0.87
C ARG A 105 16.65 -11.78 1.16
N ARG A 106 17.14 -10.57 1.45
CA ARG A 106 18.54 -10.36 1.81
C ARG A 106 18.94 -11.13 3.08
N GLN A 107 18.09 -11.14 4.12
CA GLN A 107 18.40 -11.91 5.34
C GLN A 107 18.40 -13.42 5.08
N LEU A 108 17.44 -13.94 4.32
CA LEU A 108 17.40 -15.36 3.93
C LEU A 108 18.64 -15.75 3.13
N SER A 109 19.01 -14.99 2.11
CA SER A 109 20.23 -15.23 1.33
C SER A 109 21.50 -15.19 2.19
N ARG A 110 21.54 -14.38 3.25
CA ARG A 110 22.68 -14.39 4.19
C ARG A 110 22.72 -15.66 5.03
N ILE A 111 21.57 -16.20 5.43
CA ILE A 111 21.49 -17.47 6.16
C ILE A 111 21.94 -18.61 5.24
N ASP A 112 21.47 -18.65 3.99
CA ASP A 112 21.89 -19.67 3.02
C ASP A 112 23.42 -19.68 2.81
N VAL A 113 24.03 -18.49 2.76
CA VAL A 113 25.50 -18.35 2.67
C VAL A 113 26.20 -18.85 3.95
N LEU A 114 25.64 -18.59 5.13
CA LEU A 114 26.19 -19.09 6.39
C LEU A 114 26.09 -20.62 6.48
N ASP A 115 24.95 -21.20 6.09
CA ASP A 115 24.75 -22.65 6.07
C ASP A 115 25.73 -23.33 5.11
N ALA A 116 25.90 -22.80 3.89
CA ALA A 116 26.89 -23.30 2.95
C ALA A 116 28.32 -23.25 3.54
N GLY A 117 28.67 -22.18 4.26
CA GLY A 117 29.96 -22.08 4.96
C GLY A 117 30.11 -23.06 6.13
N PHE A 118 29.02 -23.48 6.77
CA PHE A 118 29.04 -24.51 7.81
C PHE A 118 29.12 -25.94 7.24
N ASP A 119 28.67 -26.15 6.00
CA ASP A 119 28.79 -27.43 5.30
C ASP A 119 30.21 -27.73 4.79
N GLU A 120 31.05 -26.69 4.60
CA GLU A 120 32.48 -26.85 4.31
C GLU A 120 33.33 -27.27 5.54
N ARG A 121 32.71 -27.47 6.71
CA ARG A 121 33.43 -27.99 7.89
C ARG A 121 33.94 -29.41 7.62
N GLY A 122 35.27 -29.56 7.64
CA GLY A 122 35.92 -30.86 7.76
C GLY A 122 35.62 -31.52 9.11
N GLY A 123 34.51 -32.24 9.22
CA GLY A 123 34.13 -33.00 10.42
C GLY A 123 32.63 -33.14 10.61
N LYS A 124 32.19 -34.21 11.30
CA LYS A 124 30.76 -34.42 11.58
C LYS A 124 30.23 -33.34 12.54
N PRO A 125 28.96 -32.92 12.41
CA PRO A 125 28.35 -31.98 13.34
C PRO A 125 28.48 -32.45 14.80
N GLY A 126 29.10 -31.63 15.66
CA GLY A 126 29.34 -31.94 17.07
C GLY A 126 30.70 -32.57 17.40
N GLU A 127 31.48 -32.99 16.41
CA GLU A 127 32.85 -33.46 16.59
C GLU A 127 33.87 -32.31 16.43
N LYS A 128 35.01 -32.38 17.12
CA LYS A 128 36.07 -31.37 17.01
C LYS A 128 36.76 -31.49 15.65
N ASN A 129 36.86 -30.38 14.91
CA ASN A 129 37.54 -30.35 13.61
C ASN A 129 39.04 -30.68 13.77
N PRO A 130 39.55 -31.74 13.11
CA PRO A 130 40.94 -32.18 13.25
C PRO A 130 41.96 -31.16 12.74
N VAL A 131 41.58 -30.22 11.87
CA VAL A 131 42.46 -29.16 11.36
C VAL A 131 42.92 -28.20 12.47
N TYR A 132 42.16 -28.09 13.56
CA TYR A 132 42.50 -27.26 14.72
C TYR A 132 43.08 -28.05 15.89
N LEU A 133 43.38 -29.34 15.72
CA LEU A 133 44.09 -30.11 16.73
C LEU A 133 45.59 -29.76 16.67
N PRO A 134 46.25 -29.57 17.84
CA PRO A 134 47.70 -29.48 17.86
C PRO A 134 48.29 -30.78 17.25
N PRO A 135 49.41 -30.69 16.50
CA PRO A 135 50.02 -31.86 15.89
C PRO A 135 50.29 -32.93 16.95
N PRO A 136 50.09 -34.22 16.63
CA PRO A 136 50.33 -35.27 17.58
C PRO A 136 51.78 -35.21 18.02
N SER A 137 52.00 -35.07 19.33
CA SER A 137 53.33 -35.15 19.93
C SER A 137 53.94 -36.51 19.56
N GLU A 138 55.02 -36.52 18.79
CA GLU A 138 55.82 -37.71 18.54
C GLU A 138 56.24 -38.28 19.91
N LYS A 139 55.74 -39.46 20.24
CA LYS A 139 56.27 -40.24 21.34
C LYS A 139 57.64 -40.72 20.89
N LYS A 140 58.70 -40.26 21.55
CA LYS A 140 60.00 -40.92 21.48
C LYS A 140 59.87 -42.21 22.26
N ASP A 141 60.00 -43.33 21.55
CA ASP A 141 60.15 -44.65 22.15
C ASP A 141 61.57 -44.72 22.75
N ASP A 142 61.65 -44.83 24.08
CA ASP A 142 62.86 -45.20 24.83
C ASP A 142 62.85 -46.71 25.14
#